data_AF-A0A0W1A6D6-F1
#
_entry.id   AF-A0A0W1A6D6-F1
#
_cell.length_a   1.000
_cell.length_b   1.000
_cell.length_c   1.000
_cell.angle_alpha   90.00
_cell.angle_beta   90.00
_cell.angle_gamma   90.00
#
_symmetry.space_group_name_H-M   'P 1'
#
loop_
_entity.id
_entity.type
_entity.pdbx_description
1 polymer ?
#
loop_
_entity_poly.entity_id
_entity_poly.type
_entity_poly.pdbx_seq_one_letter_code
_entity_poly.pdbx_strand_id
1 'polypeptide(L)'
;MSRVSLKNVVVAVSFVLFSLSAYSADTASKSESFQSVCINSWMSKAEQVADKVDYKNFGEKYCACASGQPMDNQVAINKAIQVCLSQTLLHDAMDSLEEEIGLSDAKSSDLSEYCQNRWGLIYPKQTDEEKKFTTSYCACAQPKLMELIKKSETITDKEYDEAIDSIAADCSGDPKVEQQAYSMHNTSEH
;
A
#
# COMPACT_ATOMS: atom_id res chain seq x y z
N MET A 1 -50.84 53.83 41.65
CA MET A 1 -50.03 54.61 42.61
C MET A 1 -48.60 54.11 42.55
N SER A 2 -47.72 54.97 42.04
CA SER A 2 -46.28 54.77 41.88
C SER A 2 -45.56 54.67 43.22
N ARG A 3 -44.53 53.82 43.31
CA ARG A 3 -43.37 54.06 44.19
C ARG A 3 -42.08 53.62 43.49
N VAL A 4 -41.39 54.62 42.94
CA VAL A 4 -39.95 54.61 42.69
C VAL A 4 -39.27 54.82 44.05
N SER A 5 -38.20 54.08 44.34
CA SER A 5 -37.17 54.60 45.25
C SER A 5 -35.78 54.11 44.84
N LEU A 6 -35.02 55.10 44.38
CA LEU A 6 -33.59 55.13 44.12
C LEU A 6 -32.80 54.89 45.41
N LYS A 7 -31.68 54.15 45.33
CA LYS A 7 -30.37 54.37 46.00
C LYS A 7 -29.68 53.04 46.30
N ASN A 8 -28.61 52.75 45.55
CA ASN A 8 -27.25 52.68 46.07
C ASN A 8 -26.31 52.22 44.95
N VAL A 9 -25.47 53.15 44.51
CA VAL A 9 -24.28 52.90 43.69
C VAL A 9 -23.20 52.37 44.63
N VAL A 10 -22.66 51.20 44.33
CA VAL A 10 -21.34 50.78 44.82
C VAL A 10 -20.55 50.29 43.62
N VAL A 11 -19.56 51.09 43.24
CA VAL A 11 -18.48 50.75 42.31
C VAL A 11 -17.55 49.79 43.05
N ALA A 12 -17.28 48.61 42.49
CA ALA A 12 -16.26 47.70 43.00
C ALA A 12 -15.45 47.09 41.86
N VAL A 13 -14.31 47.73 41.61
CA VAL A 13 -12.98 47.20 41.30
C VAL A 13 -12.87 46.08 40.26
N SER A 14 -12.32 46.47 39.11
CA SER A 14 -11.75 45.61 38.07
C SER A 14 -10.69 44.66 38.64
N PHE A 15 -10.92 43.35 38.57
CA PHE A 15 -9.85 42.36 38.64
C PHE A 15 -9.35 42.11 37.21
N VAL A 16 -8.17 42.65 36.93
CA VAL A 16 -7.37 42.26 35.77
C VAL A 16 -6.88 40.84 36.03
N LEU A 17 -7.60 39.85 35.51
CA LEU A 17 -7.07 38.50 35.38
C LEU A 17 -6.14 38.48 34.16
N PHE A 18 -4.85 38.70 34.43
CA PHE A 18 -3.77 38.19 33.61
C PHE A 18 -3.81 36.65 33.64
N SER A 19 -4.66 36.06 32.80
CA SER A 19 -4.51 34.66 32.44
C SER A 19 -3.49 34.61 31.32
N LEU A 20 -2.27 34.32 31.73
CA LEU A 20 -1.13 33.92 30.92
C LEU A 20 -1.63 33.19 29.67
N SER A 21 -1.27 33.72 28.51
CA SER A 21 -1.23 32.97 27.27
C SER A 21 -0.40 31.73 27.52
N ALA A 22 -1.08 30.63 27.88
CA ALA A 22 -0.53 29.31 27.74
C ALA A 22 -0.24 29.19 26.26
N TYR A 23 1.04 29.38 25.91
CA TYR A 23 1.61 28.66 24.80
C TYR A 23 1.31 27.21 25.11
N SER A 24 0.23 26.69 24.54
CA SER A 24 0.19 25.30 24.14
C SER A 24 1.36 25.18 23.17
N ALA A 25 2.55 24.92 23.72
CA ALA A 25 3.50 24.10 23.03
C ALA A 25 2.73 22.80 22.82
N ASP A 26 2.03 22.73 21.68
CA ASP A 26 1.65 21.47 21.06
C ASP A 26 2.96 20.69 20.97
N THR A 27 3.22 19.88 21.99
CA THR A 27 3.88 18.61 21.79
C THR A 27 2.90 17.80 20.96
N ALA A 28 2.74 18.19 19.69
CA ALA A 28 2.35 17.29 18.65
C ALA A 28 3.43 16.22 18.69
N SER A 29 3.18 15.14 19.42
CA SER A 29 3.74 13.86 19.04
C SER A 29 3.41 13.77 17.55
N LYS A 30 4.41 13.90 16.68
CA LYS A 30 4.22 13.72 15.24
C LYS A 30 3.54 12.36 15.10
N SER A 31 2.22 12.34 14.90
CA SER A 31 1.56 11.09 14.57
C SER A 31 2.14 10.71 13.23
N GLU A 32 2.94 9.64 13.20
CA GLU A 32 3.50 9.16 11.94
C GLU A 32 2.35 8.92 10.96
N SER A 33 2.50 9.37 9.72
CA SER A 33 1.50 9.10 8.69
C SER A 33 1.40 7.59 8.46
N PHE A 34 0.23 7.09 8.04
CA PHE A 34 0.06 5.68 7.67
C PHE A 34 1.17 5.21 6.72
N GLN A 35 1.50 6.03 5.72
CA GLN A 35 2.55 5.72 4.75
C GLN A 35 3.91 5.52 5.42
N SER A 36 4.29 6.37 6.38
CA SER A 36 5.54 6.22 7.15
C SER A 36 5.54 4.91 7.93
N VAL A 37 4.45 4.61 8.65
CA VAL A 37 4.32 3.37 9.44
C VAL A 37 4.39 2.13 8.53
N CYS A 38 3.70 2.17 7.39
CA CYS A 38 3.69 1.08 6.42
C CYS A 38 5.09 0.80 5.86
N ILE A 39 5.80 1.84 5.39
CA ILE A 39 7.16 1.68 4.84
C ILE A 39 8.12 1.19 5.92
N ASN A 40 8.05 1.75 7.13
CA ASN A 40 8.88 1.29 8.25
C ASN A 40 8.62 -0.19 8.59
N SER A 41 7.35 -0.60 8.59
CA SER A 41 6.97 -2.00 8.80
C SER A 41 7.49 -2.90 7.68
N TRP A 42 7.34 -2.50 6.42
CA TRP A 42 7.87 -3.22 5.25
C TRP A 42 9.38 -3.43 5.35
N MET A 43 10.11 -2.36 5.68
CA MET A 43 11.56 -2.36 5.78
C MET A 43 12.11 -3.14 6.98
N SER A 44 11.27 -3.53 7.95
CA SER A 44 11.69 -4.40 9.06
C SER A 44 12.22 -5.75 8.60
N LYS A 45 11.85 -6.20 7.40
CA LYS A 45 12.32 -7.46 6.79
C LYS A 45 13.46 -7.29 5.78
N ALA A 46 13.90 -6.06 5.51
CA ALA A 46 14.87 -5.77 4.45
C ALA A 46 16.25 -6.43 4.64
N GLU A 47 16.65 -6.75 5.87
CA GLU A 47 17.91 -7.47 6.14
C GLU A 47 17.93 -8.89 5.56
N GLN A 48 16.76 -9.46 5.25
CA GLN A 48 16.64 -10.79 4.65
C GLN A 48 16.64 -10.77 3.12
N VAL A 49 16.73 -9.59 2.51
CA VAL A 49 16.59 -9.38 1.07
C VAL A 49 17.92 -8.89 0.50
N ALA A 50 18.32 -9.46 -0.64
CA ALA A 50 19.58 -9.13 -1.29
C ALA A 50 19.55 -7.72 -1.91
N ASP A 51 18.48 -7.41 -2.64
CA ASP A 51 18.29 -6.09 -3.23
C ASP A 51 17.40 -5.21 -2.34
N LYS A 52 18.05 -4.45 -1.46
CA LYS A 52 17.34 -3.56 -0.52
C LYS A 52 16.75 -2.32 -1.22
N VAL A 53 17.26 -1.93 -2.39
CA VAL A 53 16.78 -0.74 -3.10
C VAL A 53 15.47 -1.06 -3.79
N ASP A 54 15.44 -2.13 -4.58
CA ASP A 54 14.22 -2.58 -5.24
C ASP A 54 13.16 -3.00 -4.21
N TYR A 55 13.56 -3.68 -3.12
CA TYR A 55 12.64 -4.03 -2.06
C TYR A 55 12.00 -2.80 -1.40
N LYS A 56 12.78 -1.72 -1.20
CA LYS A 56 12.26 -0.46 -0.67
C LYS A 56 11.32 0.21 -1.66
N ASN A 57 11.71 0.32 -2.93
CA ASN A 57 10.90 0.93 -3.99
C ASN A 57 9.55 0.21 -4.14
N PHE A 58 9.57 -1.12 -4.15
CA PHE A 58 8.35 -1.93 -4.12
C PHE A 58 7.49 -1.59 -2.90
N GLY A 59 8.09 -1.56 -1.71
CA GLY A 59 7.39 -1.22 -0.47
C GLY A 59 6.75 0.16 -0.49
N GLU A 60 7.41 1.15 -1.08
CA GLU A 60 6.88 2.50 -1.26
C GLU A 60 5.65 2.50 -2.19
N LYS A 61 5.71 1.81 -3.33
CA LYS A 61 4.57 1.64 -4.26
C LYS A 61 3.40 0.91 -3.58
N TYR A 62 3.67 -0.21 -2.90
CA TYR A 62 2.68 -0.97 -2.14
C TYR A 62 2.00 -0.11 -1.06
N CYS A 63 2.78 0.61 -0.25
CA CYS A 63 2.25 1.45 0.82
C CYS A 63 1.47 2.66 0.29
N ALA A 64 1.84 3.19 -0.88
CA ALA A 64 1.05 4.22 -1.56
C ALA A 64 -0.31 3.68 -1.98
N CYS A 65 -0.37 2.49 -2.61
CA CYS A 65 -1.65 1.84 -2.90
C CYS A 65 -2.47 1.60 -1.63
N ALA A 66 -1.85 1.02 -0.60
CA ALA A 66 -2.54 0.68 0.64
C ALA A 66 -3.15 1.92 1.30
N SER A 67 -2.48 3.08 1.23
CA SER A 67 -3.01 4.34 1.79
C SER A 67 -4.32 4.81 1.17
N GLY A 68 -4.64 4.35 -0.05
CA GLY A 68 -5.90 4.64 -0.75
C GLY A 68 -7.02 3.62 -0.51
N GLN A 69 -6.75 2.52 0.21
CA GLN A 69 -7.71 1.43 0.40
C GLN A 69 -8.53 1.59 1.70
N PRO A 70 -9.76 1.06 1.74
CA PRO A 70 -10.50 0.92 3.00
C PRO A 70 -9.78 0.00 4.00
N MET A 71 -9.68 0.44 5.26
CA MET A 71 -9.01 -0.29 6.35
C MET A 71 -9.84 -0.33 7.64
N ASP A 72 -11.16 -0.24 7.52
CA ASP A 72 -12.09 -0.14 8.65
C ASP A 72 -12.34 -1.47 9.37
N ASN A 73 -12.03 -2.61 8.73
CA ASN A 73 -12.19 -3.94 9.30
C ASN A 73 -11.23 -4.96 8.67
N GLN A 74 -11.11 -6.15 9.27
CA GLN A 74 -10.16 -7.17 8.82
C GLN A 74 -10.40 -7.65 7.37
N VAL A 75 -11.65 -7.72 6.92
CA VAL A 75 -11.97 -8.13 5.55
C VAL A 75 -11.49 -7.07 4.56
N ALA A 76 -11.73 -5.80 4.86
CA ALA A 76 -11.23 -4.68 4.08
C ALA A 76 -9.69 -4.64 4.05
N ILE A 77 -9.04 -4.86 5.20
CA ILE A 77 -7.57 -4.93 5.31
C ILE A 77 -7.01 -6.07 4.44
N ASN A 78 -7.57 -7.28 4.54
CA ASN A 78 -7.10 -8.42 3.73
C ASN A 78 -7.26 -8.16 2.23
N LYS A 79 -8.39 -7.55 1.84
CA LYS A 79 -8.62 -7.14 0.46
C LYS A 79 -7.61 -6.09 0.02
N ALA A 80 -7.32 -5.10 0.86
CA ALA A 80 -6.32 -4.06 0.58
C ALA A 80 -4.93 -4.66 0.37
N ILE A 81 -4.53 -5.63 1.22
CA ILE A 81 -3.27 -6.36 1.08
C ILE A 81 -3.23 -7.06 -0.28
N GLN A 82 -4.23 -7.87 -0.61
CA GLN A 82 -4.27 -8.63 -1.86
C GLN A 82 -4.25 -7.72 -3.09
N VAL A 83 -5.11 -6.70 -3.12
CA VAL A 83 -5.21 -5.74 -4.24
C VAL A 83 -3.87 -5.03 -4.42
N CYS A 84 -3.34 -4.43 -3.36
CA CYS A 84 -2.12 -3.65 -3.50
C CYS A 84 -0.90 -4.49 -3.80
N LEU A 85 -0.80 -5.70 -3.24
CA LEU A 85 0.30 -6.60 -3.54
C LEU A 85 0.27 -7.02 -5.01
N SER A 86 -0.86 -7.53 -5.48
CA SER A 86 -1.02 -8.02 -6.86
C SER A 86 -0.81 -6.92 -7.90
N GLN A 87 -1.37 -5.73 -7.67
CA GLN A 87 -1.18 -4.57 -8.54
C GLN A 87 0.29 -4.15 -8.56
N THR A 88 0.89 -3.92 -7.40
CA THR A 88 2.30 -3.48 -7.31
C THR A 88 3.22 -4.47 -8.01
N LEU A 89 2.99 -5.78 -7.86
CA LEU A 89 3.78 -6.81 -8.54
C LEU A 89 3.76 -6.72 -10.06
N LEU A 90 2.59 -6.55 -10.67
CA LEU A 90 2.52 -6.49 -12.12
C LEU A 90 3.04 -5.16 -12.65
N HIS A 91 2.73 -4.04 -12.00
CA HIS A 91 3.31 -2.75 -12.36
C HIS A 91 4.83 -2.80 -12.29
N ASP A 92 5.38 -3.25 -11.17
CA ASP A 92 6.84 -3.31 -10.99
C ASP A 92 7.51 -4.29 -11.96
N ALA A 93 6.87 -5.42 -12.29
CA ALA A 93 7.39 -6.34 -13.30
C ALA A 93 7.38 -5.72 -14.70
N MET A 94 6.32 -4.98 -15.06
CA MET A 94 6.18 -4.35 -16.37
C MET A 94 7.10 -3.14 -16.53
N ASP A 95 7.24 -2.31 -15.49
CA ASP A 95 8.20 -1.21 -15.43
C ASP A 95 9.62 -1.73 -15.66
N SER A 96 10.00 -2.80 -14.94
CA SER A 96 11.34 -3.39 -15.04
C SER A 96 11.60 -4.00 -16.42
N LEU A 97 10.59 -4.63 -17.00
CA LEU A 97 10.67 -5.21 -18.34
C LEU A 97 10.85 -4.12 -19.40
N GLU A 98 10.15 -2.99 -19.29
CA GLU A 98 10.33 -1.83 -20.16
C GLU A 98 11.72 -1.22 -19.99
N GLU A 99 12.19 -1.04 -18.75
CA GLU A 99 13.49 -0.41 -18.48
C GLU A 99 14.68 -1.26 -18.95
N GLU A 100 14.61 -2.59 -18.82
CA GLU A 100 15.74 -3.48 -19.11
C GLU A 100 15.74 -4.06 -20.52
N ILE A 101 14.56 -4.34 -21.09
CA ILE A 101 14.41 -4.98 -22.41
C ILE A 101 13.66 -4.08 -23.40
N GLY A 102 12.65 -3.36 -22.93
CA GLY A 102 11.67 -2.66 -23.76
C GLY A 102 10.49 -3.58 -24.10
N LEU A 103 9.27 -3.07 -23.93
CA LEU A 103 8.03 -3.82 -24.14
C LEU A 103 7.89 -4.31 -25.58
N SER A 104 8.43 -3.58 -26.57
CA SER A 104 8.39 -3.98 -27.98
C SER A 104 9.21 -5.25 -28.28
N ASP A 105 10.26 -5.49 -27.50
CA ASP A 105 11.18 -6.62 -27.67
C ASP A 105 10.94 -7.77 -26.68
N ALA A 106 10.07 -7.54 -25.69
CA ALA A 106 9.73 -8.48 -24.64
C ALA A 106 9.07 -9.77 -25.18
N LYS A 107 9.49 -10.91 -24.63
CA LYS A 107 8.90 -12.22 -24.90
C LYS A 107 8.10 -12.71 -23.70
N SER A 108 7.22 -13.67 -23.95
CA SER A 108 6.44 -14.35 -22.90
C SER A 108 7.32 -14.97 -21.80
N SER A 109 8.53 -15.44 -22.16
CA SER A 109 9.51 -15.97 -21.20
C SER A 109 9.99 -14.90 -20.24
N ASP A 110 10.31 -13.71 -20.79
CA ASP A 110 10.86 -12.61 -20.03
C ASP A 110 9.81 -12.13 -19.02
N LEU A 111 8.57 -11.95 -19.47
CA LEU A 111 7.47 -11.56 -18.58
C LEU A 111 7.23 -12.57 -17.44
N SER A 112 7.31 -13.87 -17.75
CA SER A 112 7.21 -14.91 -16.71
C SER A 112 8.34 -14.80 -15.69
N GLU A 113 9.56 -14.54 -16.16
CA GLU A 113 10.75 -14.37 -15.33
C GLU A 113 10.65 -13.11 -14.46
N TYR A 114 10.34 -11.93 -15.02
CA TYR A 114 10.19 -10.70 -14.23
C TYR A 114 9.07 -10.83 -13.20
N CYS A 115 7.92 -11.42 -13.55
CA CYS A 115 6.84 -11.67 -12.60
C CYS A 115 7.32 -12.53 -11.42
N GLN A 116 8.01 -13.65 -11.69
CA GLN A 116 8.54 -14.53 -10.64
C GLN A 116 9.65 -13.87 -9.82
N ASN A 117 10.53 -13.09 -10.47
CA ASN A 117 11.62 -12.38 -9.81
C ASN A 117 11.08 -11.33 -8.83
N ARG A 118 10.02 -10.59 -9.17
CA ARG A 118 9.39 -9.63 -8.25
C ARG A 118 8.72 -10.32 -7.06
N TRP A 119 8.12 -11.49 -7.24
CA TRP A 119 7.67 -12.31 -6.12
C TRP A 119 8.84 -12.82 -5.24
N GLY A 120 9.96 -13.20 -5.85
CA GLY A 120 11.17 -13.63 -5.14
C GLY A 120 11.86 -12.50 -4.37
N LEU A 121 11.76 -11.27 -4.85
CA LEU A 121 12.23 -10.07 -4.15
C LEU A 121 11.52 -9.88 -2.80
N ILE A 122 10.19 -10.00 -2.80
CA ILE A 122 9.37 -9.70 -1.62
C ILE A 122 9.19 -10.91 -0.69
N TYR A 123 9.30 -12.13 -1.21
CA TYR A 123 9.28 -13.37 -0.45
C TYR A 123 10.50 -14.25 -0.80
N PRO A 124 11.71 -13.93 -0.31
CA PRO A 124 12.93 -14.66 -0.67
C PRO A 124 12.96 -16.11 -0.18
N LYS A 125 12.09 -16.48 0.76
CA LYS A 125 11.99 -17.83 1.34
C LYS A 125 10.57 -18.40 1.17
N GLN A 126 10.15 -18.59 -0.08
CA GLN A 126 8.84 -19.18 -0.37
C GLN A 126 8.77 -20.67 -0.02
N THR A 127 7.69 -21.04 0.65
CA THR A 127 7.20 -22.42 0.76
C THR A 127 6.74 -22.95 -0.60
N ASP A 128 6.55 -24.27 -0.71
CA ASP A 128 6.09 -24.89 -1.97
C ASP A 128 4.67 -24.45 -2.36
N GLU A 129 3.82 -24.15 -1.38
CA GLU A 129 2.47 -23.63 -1.61
C GLU A 129 2.51 -22.19 -2.16
N GLU A 130 3.35 -21.33 -1.58
CA GLU A 130 3.55 -19.95 -2.06
C GLU A 130 4.18 -19.93 -3.46
N LYS A 131 5.12 -20.83 -3.76
CA LYS A 131 5.68 -21.00 -5.11
C LYS A 131 4.63 -21.42 -6.11
N LYS A 132 3.74 -22.35 -5.73
CA LYS A 132 2.63 -22.81 -6.58
C LYS A 132 1.66 -21.67 -6.87
N PHE A 133 1.31 -20.88 -5.86
CA PHE A 133 0.49 -19.68 -6.03
C PHE A 133 1.16 -18.68 -6.97
N THR A 134 2.42 -18.31 -6.69
CA THR A 134 3.23 -17.40 -7.54
C THR A 134 3.26 -17.87 -9.00
N THR A 135 3.53 -19.15 -9.22
CA THR A 135 3.58 -19.76 -10.55
C THR A 135 2.23 -19.65 -11.25
N SER A 136 1.14 -19.96 -10.53
CA SER A 136 -0.22 -19.86 -11.08
C SER A 136 -0.62 -18.41 -11.39
N TYR A 137 -0.25 -17.48 -10.51
CA TYR A 137 -0.50 -16.05 -10.70
C TYR A 137 0.21 -15.53 -11.96
N CYS A 138 1.51 -15.76 -12.07
CA CYS A 138 2.29 -15.33 -13.24
C CYS A 138 1.82 -16.02 -14.52
N ALA A 139 1.45 -17.30 -14.47
CA ALA A 139 0.88 -18.01 -15.63
C ALA A 139 -0.48 -17.44 -16.07
N CYS A 140 -1.28 -16.92 -15.14
CA CYS A 140 -2.52 -16.21 -15.45
C CYS A 140 -2.24 -14.84 -16.09
N ALA A 141 -1.33 -14.06 -15.51
CA ALA A 141 -1.05 -12.70 -15.94
C ALA A 141 -0.33 -12.65 -17.30
N GLN A 142 0.59 -13.57 -17.56
CA GLN A 142 1.48 -13.57 -18.72
C GLN A 142 0.76 -13.42 -20.07
N PRO A 143 -0.24 -14.25 -20.45
CA PRO A 143 -0.90 -14.08 -21.73
C PRO A 143 -1.66 -12.75 -21.84
N LYS A 144 -2.26 -12.26 -20.75
CA LYS A 144 -3.02 -11.01 -20.72
C LYS A 144 -2.11 -9.78 -20.86
N LEU A 145 -0.97 -9.78 -20.17
CA LEU A 145 0.02 -8.72 -20.28
C LEU A 145 0.70 -8.72 -21.66
N MET A 146 0.96 -9.88 -22.27
CA MET A 146 1.44 -9.95 -23.65
C MET A 146 0.43 -9.39 -24.66
N GLU A 147 -0.88 -9.51 -24.40
CA GLU A 147 -1.90 -8.84 -25.20
C GLU A 147 -1.97 -7.34 -24.97
N LEU A 148 -1.74 -6.89 -23.73
CA LEU A 148 -1.67 -5.47 -23.37
C LEU A 148 -0.47 -4.78 -24.02
N ILE A 149 0.71 -5.41 -23.98
CA ILE A 149 1.95 -4.92 -24.64
C ILE A 149 1.68 -4.62 -26.13
N LYS A 150 0.97 -5.50 -26.84
CA LYS A 150 0.65 -5.29 -28.26
C LYS A 150 -0.23 -4.06 -28.53
N LYS A 151 -0.88 -3.53 -27.49
CA LYS A 151 -1.77 -2.36 -27.56
C LYS A 151 -1.14 -1.12 -26.95
N SER A 152 0.03 -1.21 -26.30
CA SER A 152 0.61 -0.11 -25.51
C SER A 152 0.77 1.17 -26.32
N GLU A 153 1.16 1.07 -27.60
CA GLU A 153 1.31 2.23 -28.49
C GLU A 153 -0.01 2.91 -28.90
N THR A 154 -1.15 2.29 -28.60
CA THR A 154 -2.48 2.74 -29.04
C THR A 154 -3.40 3.18 -27.90
N ILE A 155 -2.95 3.01 -26.66
CA ILE A 155 -3.68 3.41 -25.45
C ILE A 155 -2.87 4.43 -24.67
N THR A 156 -3.53 5.16 -23.77
CA THR A 156 -2.86 6.10 -22.88
C THR A 156 -2.18 5.38 -21.71
N ASP A 157 -1.18 6.01 -21.10
CA ASP A 157 -0.53 5.50 -19.88
C ASP A 157 -1.55 5.15 -18.79
N LYS A 158 -2.58 5.98 -18.63
CA LYS A 158 -3.66 5.72 -17.68
C LYS A 158 -4.45 4.45 -18.01
N GLU A 159 -4.82 4.25 -19.28
CA GLU A 159 -5.55 3.06 -19.71
C GLU A 159 -4.68 1.80 -19.60
N TYR A 160 -3.37 1.96 -19.83
CA TYR A 160 -2.39 0.91 -19.63
C TYR A 160 -2.30 0.49 -18.15
N ASP A 161 -2.20 1.46 -17.25
CA ASP A 161 -2.14 1.21 -15.81
C ASP A 161 -3.42 0.55 -15.29
N GLU A 162 -4.59 1.06 -15.71
CA GLU A 162 -5.90 0.49 -15.36
C GLU A 162 -6.05 -0.95 -15.90
N ALA A 163 -5.46 -1.25 -17.06
CA ALA A 163 -5.46 -2.61 -17.61
C ALA A 163 -4.56 -3.55 -16.79
N ILE A 164 -3.39 -3.10 -16.33
CA ILE A 164 -2.54 -3.88 -15.41
C ILE A 164 -3.30 -4.17 -14.12
N ASP A 165 -3.97 -3.16 -13.54
CA ASP A 165 -4.77 -3.32 -12.33
C ASP A 165 -5.89 -4.35 -12.50
N SER A 166 -6.57 -4.32 -13.65
CA SER A 166 -7.61 -5.30 -13.97
C SER A 166 -7.03 -6.72 -14.11
N ILE A 167 -5.85 -6.88 -14.72
CA ILE A 167 -5.19 -8.17 -14.86
C ILE A 167 -4.77 -8.70 -13.49
N ALA A 168 -4.22 -7.85 -12.63
CA ALA A 168 -3.85 -8.20 -11.25
C ALA A 168 -5.06 -8.69 -10.44
N ALA A 169 -6.18 -7.98 -10.53
CA ALA A 169 -7.43 -8.37 -9.87
C ALA A 169 -7.97 -9.70 -10.40
N ASP A 170 -7.95 -9.92 -11.71
CA ASP A 170 -8.41 -11.17 -12.31
C ASP A 170 -7.55 -12.38 -11.90
N CYS A 171 -6.24 -12.19 -11.72
CA CYS A 171 -5.28 -13.27 -11.50
C CYS A 171 -4.99 -13.57 -10.02
N SER A 172 -5.28 -12.65 -9.10
CA SER A 172 -5.00 -12.80 -7.66
C SER A 172 -5.97 -13.74 -6.92
N GLY A 173 -7.06 -14.18 -7.55
CA GLY A 173 -8.02 -15.12 -6.96
C GLY A 173 -8.90 -14.51 -5.86
N ASP A 174 -9.69 -15.33 -5.17
CA ASP A 174 -10.63 -14.90 -4.14
C ASP A 174 -9.89 -14.76 -2.78
N PRO A 175 -9.98 -13.62 -2.04
CA PRO A 175 -9.20 -13.33 -0.81
C PRO A 175 -9.26 -14.40 0.29
N LYS A 176 -10.26 -15.29 0.24
CA LYS A 176 -10.43 -16.40 1.20
C LYS A 176 -9.40 -17.52 1.03
N VAL A 177 -8.82 -17.68 -0.16
CA VAL A 177 -7.84 -18.74 -0.45
C VAL A 177 -6.43 -18.32 -0.01
N GLU A 178 -6.09 -17.03 -0.14
CA GLU A 178 -4.79 -16.48 0.28
C GLU A 178 -4.61 -16.47 1.80
N GLN A 179 -5.68 -16.25 2.57
CA GLN A 179 -5.62 -16.20 4.03
C GLN A 179 -5.11 -17.51 4.66
N GLN A 180 -5.29 -18.66 4.01
CA GLN A 180 -4.76 -19.94 4.50
C GLN A 180 -3.25 -20.06 4.28
N ALA A 181 -2.71 -19.51 3.19
CA ALA A 181 -1.27 -19.46 2.94
C ALA A 181 -0.57 -18.49 3.91
N TYR A 182 -1.13 -17.29 4.15
CA TYR A 182 -0.56 -16.32 5.09
C TYR A 182 -0.77 -16.70 6.57
N SER A 183 -1.88 -17.37 6.91
CA SER A 183 -2.15 -17.81 8.29
C SER A 183 -1.17 -18.87 8.77
N MET A 184 -0.63 -19.71 7.89
CA MET A 184 0.34 -20.74 8.30
C MET A 184 1.69 -20.13 8.72
N HIS A 185 1.98 -18.88 8.36
CA HIS A 185 3.19 -18.17 8.77
C HIS A 185 3.11 -17.65 10.23
N ASN A 186 1.92 -17.45 10.81
CA ASN A 186 1.77 -16.89 12.17
C ASN A 186 1.60 -17.95 13.28
N THR A 187 1.52 -19.24 12.95
CA THR A 187 1.31 -20.32 13.92
C THR A 187 2.54 -21.19 14.21
N SER A 188 3.71 -20.87 13.66
CA SER A 188 4.95 -21.64 13.87
C SER A 188 5.93 -21.00 14.86
N GLU A 189 5.49 -20.06 15.70
CA GLU A 189 6.27 -19.55 16.83
C GLU A 189 5.41 -19.55 18.12
N HIS A 190 5.15 -20.74 18.65
CA HIS A 190 4.87 -20.96 20.07
C HIS A 190 5.34 -22.34 20.51
#